data_AF-A0A939HUE6-F1
#
_entry.id   AF-A0A939HUE6-F1
#
_cell.length_a   1.000
_cell.length_b   1.000
_cell.length_c   1.000
_cell.angle_alpha   90.00
_cell.angle_beta   90.00
_cell.angle_gamma   90.00
#
_symmetry.space_group_name_H-M   'P 1'
#
loop_
_entity.id
_entity.type
_entity.pdbx_description
1 polymer ?
#
loop_
_entity_poly.entity_id
_entity_poly.type
_entity_poly.pdbx_seq_one_letter_code
_entity_poly.pdbx_strand_id
1 'polypeptide(L)'
;MEKAVIASKKMKELDVEKTNGQLKQLINCELVGVVFYTLCSQEVTGPNRIPIVNFFKTQATESLLHAQQVGEILTGLKDHQTYKFLVKEFRVHPSFAIGKNTQDTSGHVRWQYD
;
A
#
# COMPACT_ATOMS: atom_id res chain seq x y z
N MET A 1 -7.38 -1.29 45.54
CA MET A 1 -7.42 -2.02 44.25
C MET A 1 -8.38 -1.40 43.24
N GLU A 2 -9.37 -0.61 43.67
CA GLU A 2 -10.39 0.02 42.81
C GLU A 2 -9.86 1.06 41.81
N LYS A 3 -8.68 1.66 42.06
CA LYS A 3 -8.07 2.67 41.18
C LYS A 3 -7.30 2.10 39.98
N ALA A 4 -6.96 0.82 39.98
CA ALA A 4 -6.21 0.21 38.87
C ALA A 4 -7.10 -0.09 37.65
N VAL A 5 -8.41 -0.26 37.86
CA VAL A 5 -9.40 -0.49 36.79
C VAL A 5 -9.76 0.81 36.05
N ILE A 6 -9.66 1.95 36.75
CA ILE A 6 -9.86 3.30 36.17
C ILE A 6 -8.79 3.62 35.10
N ALA A 7 -7.67 2.89 35.10
CA ALA A 7 -6.53 3.11 34.21
C ALA A 7 -6.69 2.58 32.77
N SER A 8 -7.72 1.78 32.45
CA SER A 8 -8.11 1.58 31.05
C SER A 8 -8.94 2.78 30.59
N LYS A 9 -8.29 3.95 30.62
CA LYS A 9 -8.58 5.18 29.89
C LYS A 9 -9.78 4.99 28.95
N LYS A 10 -10.95 5.53 29.31
CA LYS A 10 -12.16 5.66 28.47
C LYS A 10 -11.78 5.55 27.00
N MET A 11 -11.85 4.34 26.43
CA MET A 11 -11.81 4.19 24.98
C MET A 11 -13.02 5.00 24.54
N LYS A 12 -12.80 6.04 23.74
CA LYS A 12 -13.92 6.68 23.06
C LYS A 12 -14.73 5.55 22.40
N GLU A 13 -16.04 5.58 22.56
CA GLU A 13 -16.91 4.69 21.78
C GLU A 13 -16.48 4.78 20.32
N LEU A 14 -16.12 3.62 19.76
CA LEU A 14 -15.67 3.54 18.39
C LEU A 14 -16.87 3.82 17.50
N ASP A 15 -16.76 4.85 16.66
CA ASP A 15 -17.72 5.09 15.59
C ASP A 15 -17.51 4.02 14.51
N VAL A 16 -18.26 2.92 14.61
CA VAL A 16 -18.10 1.73 13.76
C VAL A 16 -18.40 2.08 12.30
N GLU A 17 -19.39 2.93 12.04
CA GLU A 17 -19.77 3.30 10.68
C GLU A 17 -18.65 4.11 10.00
N LYS A 18 -18.14 5.12 10.69
CA LYS A 18 -17.01 5.92 10.20
C LYS A 18 -15.75 5.08 10.02
N THR A 19 -15.48 4.19 10.96
CA THR A 19 -14.32 3.29 10.91
C THR A 19 -14.42 2.34 9.71
N ASN A 20 -15.58 1.72 9.48
CA ASN A 20 -15.81 0.86 8.32
C ASN A 20 -15.63 1.63 7.01
N GLY A 21 -16.11 2.88 6.93
CA GLY A 21 -15.89 3.74 5.77
C GLY A 21 -14.40 3.96 5.46
N GLN A 22 -13.60 4.25 6.49
CA GLN A 22 -12.15 4.45 6.35
C GLN A 22 -11.42 3.16 5.98
N LEU A 23 -11.75 2.04 6.63
CA LEU A 23 -11.14 0.74 6.33
C LEU A 23 -11.45 0.27 4.89
N LYS A 24 -12.66 0.54 4.39
CA LYS A 24 -13.02 0.29 2.99
C LYS A 24 -12.18 1.12 2.01
N GLN A 25 -11.84 2.36 2.34
CA GLN A 25 -10.93 3.15 1.50
C GLN A 25 -9.50 2.61 1.58
N LEU A 26 -9.04 2.26 2.78
CA LEU A 26 -7.70 1.75 3.01
C LEU A 26 -7.46 0.43 2.24
N ILE A 27 -8.34 -0.56 2.38
CA ILE A 27 -8.19 -1.84 1.65
C ILE A 27 -8.17 -1.64 0.13
N ASN A 28 -8.94 -0.68 -0.39
CA ASN A 28 -8.90 -0.33 -1.80
C ASN A 28 -7.53 0.24 -2.20
N CYS A 29 -6.99 1.18 -1.41
CA CYS A 29 -5.66 1.75 -1.65
C CYS A 29 -4.56 0.68 -1.60
N GLU A 30 -4.62 -0.24 -0.66
CA GLU A 30 -3.63 -1.32 -0.51
C GLU A 30 -3.70 -2.31 -1.69
N LEU A 31 -4.89 -2.75 -2.09
CA LEU A 31 -5.06 -3.63 -3.25
C LEU A 31 -4.63 -2.97 -4.56
N VAL A 32 -4.89 -1.67 -4.70
CA VAL A 32 -4.34 -0.84 -5.77
C VAL A 32 -2.81 -0.84 -5.74
N GLY A 33 -2.21 -0.67 -4.56
CA GLY A 33 -0.76 -0.71 -4.36
C GLY A 33 -0.16 -2.04 -4.81
N VAL A 34 -0.80 -3.17 -4.48
CA VAL A 34 -0.36 -4.50 -4.94
C VAL A 34 -0.26 -4.55 -6.46
N VAL A 35 -1.30 -4.13 -7.17
CA VAL A 35 -1.32 -4.14 -8.65
C VAL A 35 -0.27 -3.17 -9.20
N PHE A 36 -0.22 -1.94 -8.69
CA PHE A 36 0.68 -0.90 -9.16
C PHE A 36 2.15 -1.29 -9.00
N TYR A 37 2.56 -1.71 -7.80
CA TYR A 37 3.96 -2.10 -7.54
C TYR A 37 4.34 -3.37 -8.30
N THR A 38 3.42 -4.31 -8.48
CA THR A 38 3.64 -5.49 -9.32
C THR A 38 3.97 -5.09 -10.75
N LEU A 39 3.16 -4.19 -11.35
CA LEU A 39 3.40 -3.68 -12.70
C LEU A 39 4.72 -2.91 -12.80
N CYS A 40 4.98 -1.97 -11.88
CA CYS A 40 6.24 -1.22 -11.85
C CYS A 40 7.48 -2.14 -11.79
N SER A 41 7.41 -3.28 -11.09
CA SER A 41 8.52 -4.23 -11.03
C SER A 41 8.86 -4.89 -12.38
N GLN A 42 7.90 -4.98 -13.31
CA GLN A 42 8.09 -5.58 -14.63
C GLN A 42 8.64 -4.57 -15.66
N GLU A 43 8.36 -3.29 -15.46
CA GLU A 43 8.69 -2.21 -16.39
C GLU A 43 10.09 -1.61 -16.15
N VAL A 44 10.77 -2.04 -15.08
CA VAL A 44 12.10 -1.55 -14.71
C VAL A 44 13.18 -2.16 -15.62
N THR A 45 13.93 -1.31 -16.32
CA THR A 45 14.99 -1.72 -17.25
C THR A 45 16.30 -0.97 -16.99
N GLY A 46 17.43 -1.51 -17.49
CA GLY A 46 18.76 -0.90 -17.39
C GLY A 46 19.75 -1.58 -16.43
N PRO A 47 20.97 -1.03 -16.30
CA PRO A 47 21.97 -1.52 -15.35
C PRO A 47 21.53 -1.26 -13.90
N ASN A 48 21.98 -2.09 -12.95
CA ASN A 48 21.65 -1.96 -11.52
C ASN A 48 20.15 -1.95 -11.19
N ARG A 49 19.32 -2.57 -12.05
CA ARG A 49 17.86 -2.60 -11.89
C ARG A 49 17.35 -3.55 -10.80
N ILE A 50 18.14 -4.57 -10.44
CA ILE A 50 17.79 -5.60 -9.45
C ILE A 50 17.32 -5.01 -8.10
N PRO A 51 18.05 -4.07 -7.45
CA PRO A 51 17.59 -3.48 -6.18
C PRO A 51 16.25 -2.74 -6.31
N ILE A 52 15.99 -2.10 -7.45
CA ILE A 52 14.75 -1.33 -7.69
C ILE A 52 13.57 -2.27 -7.95
N VAL A 53 13.79 -3.33 -8.73
CA VAL A 53 12.80 -4.42 -8.90
C VAL A 53 12.47 -5.04 -7.54
N ASN A 54 13.49 -5.31 -6.71
CA ASN A 54 13.29 -5.88 -5.38
C ASN A 54 12.52 -4.94 -4.46
N PHE A 55 12.79 -3.63 -4.50
CA PHE A 55 12.01 -2.63 -3.77
C PHE A 55 10.52 -2.71 -4.13
N PHE A 56 10.18 -2.67 -5.42
CA PHE A 56 8.78 -2.77 -5.85
C PHE A 56 8.12 -4.09 -5.45
N LYS A 57 8.84 -5.21 -5.54
CA LYS A 57 8.32 -6.51 -5.08
C LYS A 57 8.04 -6.50 -3.57
N THR A 58 8.93 -5.95 -2.77
CA THR A 58 8.72 -5.82 -1.32
C THR A 58 7.51 -4.94 -1.01
N GLN A 59 7.32 -3.82 -1.71
CA GLN A 59 6.16 -2.95 -1.53
C GLN A 59 4.84 -3.62 -1.94
N ALA A 60 4.85 -4.44 -3.00
CA ALA A 60 3.70 -5.25 -3.38
C ALA A 60 3.32 -6.26 -2.29
N THR A 61 4.31 -6.93 -1.68
CA THR A 61 4.08 -7.88 -0.57
C THR A 61 3.57 -7.18 0.68
N GLU A 62 4.14 -6.03 1.05
CA GLU A 62 3.69 -5.22 2.19
C GLU A 62 2.25 -4.74 2.00
N SER A 63 1.91 -4.24 0.81
CA SER A 63 0.55 -3.79 0.50
C SER A 63 -0.46 -4.94 0.59
N LEU A 64 -0.07 -6.15 0.15
CA LEU A 64 -0.93 -7.33 0.26
C LEU A 64 -1.17 -7.73 1.72
N LEU A 65 -0.12 -7.68 2.55
CA LEU A 65 -0.22 -7.95 3.97
C LEU A 65 -1.19 -6.96 4.65
N HIS A 66 -1.07 -5.67 4.35
CA HIS A 66 -1.98 -4.65 4.88
C HIS A 66 -3.42 -4.88 4.42
N ALA A 67 -3.64 -5.21 3.15
CA ALA A 67 -4.98 -5.53 2.65
C ALA A 67 -5.63 -6.70 3.39
N GLN A 68 -4.85 -7.75 3.70
CA GLN A 68 -5.30 -8.90 4.51
C GLN A 68 -5.68 -8.48 5.93
N GLN A 69 -4.81 -7.73 6.60
CA GLN A 69 -5.06 -7.23 7.96
C GLN A 69 -6.32 -6.36 8.04
N VAL A 70 -6.51 -5.46 7.07
CA VAL A 70 -7.71 -4.62 7.00
C VAL A 70 -8.96 -5.46 6.77
N GLY A 71 -8.89 -6.51 5.93
CA GLY A 71 -9.98 -7.46 5.71
C GLY A 71 -10.38 -8.23 6.97
N GLU A 72 -9.39 -8.66 7.77
CA GLU A 72 -9.62 -9.31 9.07
C GLU A 72 -10.32 -8.36 10.05
N ILE A 73 -9.85 -7.11 10.14
CA ILE A 73 -10.46 -6.08 11.00
C ILE A 73 -11.92 -5.81 10.58
N LEU A 74 -12.17 -5.63 9.29
CA LEU A 74 -13.52 -5.41 8.74
C LEU A 74 -14.47 -6.57 9.08
N THR A 75 -13.99 -7.82 8.97
CA THR A 75 -14.76 -9.01 9.33
C THR A 75 -15.07 -9.04 10.83
N GLY A 76 -14.10 -8.66 11.68
CA GLY A 76 -14.26 -8.55 13.13
C GLY A 76 -15.30 -7.49 13.56
N LEU A 77 -15.48 -6.43 12.77
CA LEU A 77 -16.48 -5.39 12.98
C LEU A 77 -17.90 -5.79 12.51
N LYS A 78 -18.11 -7.07 12.14
CA LYS A 78 -19.39 -7.63 11.64
C LYS A 78 -19.96 -6.89 10.42
N ASP A 79 -19.10 -6.30 9.60
CA ASP A 79 -19.53 -5.72 8.33
C ASP A 79 -19.70 -6.85 7.29
N HIS A 80 -20.95 -7.28 7.10
CA HIS A 80 -21.33 -8.28 6.09
C HIS A 80 -21.66 -7.65 4.73
N GLN A 81 -21.46 -6.35 4.56
CA GLN A 81 -21.85 -5.64 3.35
C GLN A 81 -20.94 -6.02 2.18
N THR A 82 -21.54 -6.16 1.00
CA THR A 82 -20.85 -6.40 -0.26
C THR A 82 -19.89 -5.24 -0.58
N TYR A 83 -18.60 -5.55 -0.74
CA TYR A 83 -17.59 -4.57 -1.11
C TYR A 83 -17.67 -4.26 -2.61
N LYS A 84 -17.80 -2.99 -2.96
CA LYS A 84 -17.58 -2.52 -4.33
C LYS A 84 -16.17 -1.96 -4.42
N PHE A 85 -15.27 -2.73 -5.01
CA PHE A 85 -13.92 -2.26 -5.31
C PHE A 85 -14.00 -1.25 -6.46
N LEU A 86 -13.43 -0.07 -6.25
CA LEU A 86 -13.28 0.93 -7.29
C LEU A 86 -11.87 0.81 -7.85
N VAL A 87 -11.66 -0.17 -8.74
CA VAL A 87 -10.42 -0.20 -9.53
C VAL A 87 -10.55 0.94 -10.55
N LYS A 88 -9.94 2.09 -10.25
CA LYS A 88 -9.66 3.10 -11.27
C LYS A 88 -8.62 2.53 -12.23
N GLU A 89 -8.76 2.84 -13.50
CA GLU A 89 -7.80 2.48 -14.53
C GLU A 89 -6.42 3.03 -14.17
N PHE A 90 -5.41 2.15 -14.09
CA PHE A 90 -4.02 2.57 -13.90
C PHE A 90 -3.39 2.82 -15.26
N ARG A 91 -3.20 4.09 -15.61
CA ARG A 91 -2.24 4.45 -16.66
C ARG A 91 -0.85 4.44 -16.06
N VAL A 92 -0.14 3.33 -16.29
CA VAL A 92 1.28 3.25 -15.99
C VAL A 92 2.02 3.75 -17.24
N HIS A 93 2.74 4.87 -17.12
CA HIS A 93 3.79 5.29 -18.08
C HIS A 93 5.21 5.11 -17.48
N PRO A 94 5.63 3.92 -17.04
CA PRO A 94 6.93 3.75 -16.44
C PRO A 94 7.96 3.47 -17.54
N SER A 95 8.43 4.50 -18.22
CA SER A 95 9.76 4.41 -18.83
C SER A 95 10.80 4.52 -17.71
N PHE A 96 10.91 3.49 -16.86
CA PHE A 96 11.94 3.43 -15.83
C PHE A 96 13.24 2.94 -16.47
N ALA A 97 13.86 3.82 -17.24
CA ALA A 97 15.16 3.61 -17.86
C ALA A 97 16.25 4.16 -16.93
N ILE A 98 16.96 3.27 -16.24
CA ILE A 98 18.17 3.67 -15.50
C ILE A 98 19.21 4.06 -16.56
N GLY A 99 19.63 5.32 -16.56
CA GLY A 99 20.48 5.93 -17.58
C GLY A 99 21.69 5.06 -17.95
N LYS A 100 22.00 4.95 -19.25
CA LYS A 100 23.07 4.09 -19.79
C LYS A 100 24.51 4.54 -19.44
N ASN A 101 24.69 5.57 -18.62
CA ASN A 101 26.01 6.17 -18.37
C ASN A 101 26.51 5.85 -16.95
N THR A 102 27.50 4.98 -16.92
CA THR A 102 28.13 4.27 -15.79
C THR A 102 29.05 5.12 -14.91
N GLN A 103 28.80 6.41 -14.68
CA GLN A 103 29.71 7.26 -13.86
C GLN A 103 29.05 8.19 -12.84
N ASP A 104 27.75 8.05 -12.58
CA ASP A 104 27.10 8.66 -11.42
C ASP A 104 27.10 7.64 -10.26
N THR A 105 28.08 7.74 -9.36
CA THR A 105 28.12 7.02 -8.08
C THR A 105 27.36 7.75 -6.96
N SER A 106 26.57 8.77 -7.31
CA SER A 106 25.84 9.65 -6.39
C SER A 106 24.34 9.32 -6.30
N GLY A 107 23.89 8.14 -6.72
CA GLY A 107 22.62 7.55 -6.30
C GLY A 107 21.34 8.39 -6.50
N HIS A 108 21.35 9.38 -7.39
CA HIS A 108 20.19 10.23 -7.63
C HIS A 108 19.33 9.66 -8.76
N VAL A 109 18.24 8.98 -8.39
CA VAL A 109 17.18 8.59 -9.33
C VAL A 109 16.51 9.86 -9.84
N ARG A 110 16.69 10.17 -11.13
CA ARG A 110 15.94 11.26 -11.78
C ARG A 110 14.60 10.74 -12.27
N TRP A 111 13.53 11.21 -11.63
CA TRP A 111 12.16 11.05 -12.11
C TRP A 111 11.95 12.01 -13.28
N GLN A 112 11.79 11.50 -14.49
CA GLN A 112 11.23 12.30 -15.59
C GLN A 112 9.71 12.16 -15.55
N TYR A 113 9.04 13.29 -15.36
CA TYR A 113 7.62 13.46 -15.64
C TYR A 113 7.54 14.17 -16.99
N ASP A 114 6.80 13.59 -17.93
CA ASP A 114 6.34 14.30 -19.13
C ASP A 114 5.15 15.22 -18.78
#